data_AF-A0A329S873-F1
#
_entry.id   AF-A0A329S873-F1
#
_cell.length_a   1.000
_cell.length_b   1.000
_cell.length_c   1.000
_cell.angle_alpha   90.00
_cell.angle_beta   90.00
_cell.angle_gamma   90.00
#
_symmetry.space_group_name_H-M   'P 1'
#
loop_
_entity.id
_entity.type
_entity.pdbx_description
1 polymer ?
#
loop_
_entity_poly.entity_id
_entity_poly.type
_entity_poly.pdbx_seq_one_letter_code
_entity_poly.pdbx_strand_id
1 'polypeptide(L)'
;MKSIKDLLIWYNNLNIVLFIRTIKVQRELFKRFDCDMFTDGVSLPGSSEKVMYQTCCNNLQYPSKKPAKAFSFPAKRMRDDKVQGDYEAKHEFHMTIKHLNDLAKKQKYLCGLCFCQLIVDPTSADRVNNKLGHIDEHIETYVNQKDDHVTNQNLDAYLKYLNEALKANSIQLISREDDELNEDPLKKIHDASEAGFQKYGEAQKRYEEAKQAVKGSNSKAARSALKAT
;
A
#
# COMPACT_ATOMS: atom_id res chain seq x y z
N MET A 1 -20.99 29.06 -21.22
CA MET A 1 -21.68 29.06 -19.91
C MET A 1 -22.54 30.31 -19.79
N LYS A 2 -23.85 30.20 -19.54
CA LYS A 2 -24.75 31.36 -19.40
C LYS A 2 -25.42 31.45 -18.02
N SER A 3 -25.32 30.41 -17.18
CA SER A 3 -25.90 30.35 -15.84
C SER A 3 -25.02 29.61 -14.82
N ILE A 4 -25.28 29.79 -13.52
CA ILE A 4 -24.64 29.01 -12.43
C ILE A 4 -24.90 27.51 -12.59
N LYS A 5 -26.07 27.12 -13.10
CA LYS A 5 -26.39 25.73 -13.41
C LYS A 5 -25.44 25.16 -14.48
N ASP A 6 -25.13 25.95 -15.51
CA ASP A 6 -24.18 25.53 -16.55
C ASP A 6 -22.77 25.36 -15.99
N LEU A 7 -22.36 26.22 -15.05
CA LEU A 7 -21.07 26.12 -14.36
C LEU A 7 -20.98 24.84 -13.52
N LEU A 8 -22.04 24.51 -12.76
CA LEU A 8 -22.09 23.31 -11.94
C LEU A 8 -22.10 22.02 -12.77
N ILE A 9 -22.82 22.02 -13.89
CA ILE A 9 -22.82 20.91 -14.86
C ILE A 9 -21.43 20.75 -15.47
N TRP A 10 -20.80 21.85 -15.90
CA TRP A 10 -19.44 21.84 -16.44
C TRP A 10 -18.42 21.32 -15.43
N TYR A 11 -18.47 21.79 -14.18
CA TYR A 11 -17.58 21.36 -13.09
C TYR A 11 -17.76 19.87 -12.76
N ASN A 12 -19.01 19.38 -12.68
CA ASN A 12 -19.29 17.96 -12.46
C ASN A 12 -18.81 17.09 -13.63
N ASN A 13 -19.04 17.53 -14.87
CA ASN A 13 -18.56 16.82 -16.05
C ASN A 13 -17.04 16.74 -16.04
N LEU A 14 -16.33 17.84 -15.75
CA LEU A 14 -14.87 17.87 -15.59
C LEU A 14 -14.36 16.88 -14.55
N ASN A 15 -15.02 16.81 -13.39
CA ASN A 15 -14.67 15.87 -12.34
C ASN A 15 -14.92 14.42 -12.76
N ILE A 16 -16.04 14.13 -13.43
CA ILE A 16 -16.34 12.80 -13.96
C ILE A 16 -15.30 12.41 -15.03
N VAL A 17 -14.86 13.35 -15.87
CA VAL A 17 -13.81 13.10 -16.87
C VAL A 17 -12.50 12.68 -16.20
N LEU A 18 -12.05 13.46 -15.22
CA LEU A 18 -10.83 13.19 -14.47
C LEU A 18 -10.93 11.88 -13.70
N PHE A 19 -12.10 11.58 -13.13
CA PHE A 19 -12.36 10.33 -12.43
C PHE A 19 -12.29 9.12 -13.36
N ILE A 20 -12.94 9.16 -14.52
CA ILE A 20 -12.89 8.08 -15.52
C ILE A 20 -11.47 7.88 -16.07
N ARG A 21 -10.75 8.98 -16.35
CA ARG A 21 -9.34 8.91 -16.77
C ARG A 21 -8.50 8.24 -15.70
N THR A 22 -8.72 8.57 -14.43
CA THR A 22 -8.03 7.97 -13.29
C THR A 22 -8.30 6.47 -13.21
N ILE A 23 -9.57 6.03 -13.26
CA ILE A 23 -9.92 4.60 -13.24
C ILE A 23 -9.24 3.84 -14.38
N LYS A 24 -9.20 4.43 -15.59
CA LYS A 24 -8.51 3.79 -16.73
C LYS A 24 -7.02 3.61 -16.47
N VAL A 25 -6.34 4.63 -15.93
CA VAL A 25 -4.93 4.53 -15.58
C VAL A 25 -4.71 3.49 -14.48
N GLN A 26 -5.54 3.49 -13.44
CA GLN A 26 -5.51 2.48 -12.36
C GLN A 26 -5.63 1.06 -12.91
N ARG A 27 -6.58 0.82 -13.83
CA ARG A 27 -6.75 -0.48 -14.48
C ARG A 27 -5.52 -0.92 -15.25
N GLU A 28 -4.86 -0.01 -15.97
CA GLU A 28 -3.64 -0.33 -16.71
C GLU A 28 -2.47 -0.61 -15.77
N LEU A 29 -2.35 0.13 -14.66
CA LEU A 29 -1.34 -0.14 -13.62
C LEU A 29 -1.53 -1.55 -13.02
N PHE A 30 -2.76 -1.90 -12.66
CA PHE A 30 -3.09 -3.24 -12.15
C PHE A 30 -2.73 -4.33 -13.18
N LYS A 31 -3.18 -4.19 -14.43
CA LYS A 31 -2.95 -5.22 -15.46
C LYS A 31 -1.48 -5.42 -15.84
N ARG A 32 -0.70 -4.33 -15.86
CA ARG A 32 0.69 -4.37 -16.35
C ARG A 32 1.71 -4.65 -15.25
N PHE A 33 1.44 -4.17 -14.04
CA PHE A 33 2.42 -4.15 -12.95
C PHE A 33 1.94 -4.87 -11.69
N ASP A 34 0.76 -5.47 -11.71
CA ASP A 34 0.13 -6.12 -10.55
C ASP A 34 0.00 -5.17 -9.35
N CYS A 35 -0.29 -3.90 -9.63
CA CYS A 35 -0.41 -2.85 -8.64
C CYS A 35 -1.88 -2.60 -8.32
N ASP A 36 -2.39 -3.22 -7.25
CA ASP A 36 -3.76 -3.08 -6.79
C ASP A 36 -3.87 -1.98 -5.73
N MET A 37 -4.31 -0.80 -6.13
CA MET A 37 -4.51 0.34 -5.23
C MET A 37 -5.50 0.09 -4.09
N PHE A 38 -6.50 -0.77 -4.29
CA PHE A 38 -7.52 -1.03 -3.27
C PHE A 38 -6.99 -1.98 -2.20
N THR A 39 -6.24 -3.00 -2.62
CA THR A 39 -5.59 -3.94 -1.69
C THR A 39 -4.39 -3.31 -1.00
N ASP A 40 -3.56 -2.57 -1.74
CA ASP A 40 -2.35 -1.93 -1.21
C ASP A 40 -2.66 -0.70 -0.33
N GLY A 41 -3.87 -0.14 -0.42
CA GLY A 41 -4.28 1.04 0.35
C GLY A 41 -3.51 2.31 -0.01
N VAL A 42 -2.91 2.36 -1.20
CA VAL A 42 -2.08 3.49 -1.66
C VAL A 42 -2.79 4.29 -2.74
N SER A 43 -2.55 5.60 -2.76
CA SER A 43 -3.04 6.50 -3.79
C SER A 43 -2.33 6.26 -5.14
N LEU A 44 -2.86 6.86 -6.22
CA LEU A 44 -2.25 6.75 -7.55
C LEU A 44 -0.78 7.21 -7.60
N PRO A 45 -0.38 8.29 -6.88
CA PRO A 45 1.03 8.62 -6.69
C PRO A 45 1.85 7.47 -6.10
N GLY A 46 1.39 6.82 -5.02
CA GLY A 46 2.12 5.70 -4.40
C GLY A 46 2.22 4.48 -5.31
N SER A 47 1.19 4.20 -6.11
CA SER A 47 1.24 3.15 -7.14
C SER A 47 2.21 3.48 -8.27
N SER A 48 2.24 4.73 -8.71
CA SER A 48 3.18 5.19 -9.74
C SER A 48 4.62 5.08 -9.25
N GLU A 49 4.86 5.37 -7.97
CA GLU A 49 6.15 5.19 -7.31
C GLU A 49 6.56 3.71 -7.28
N LYS A 50 5.64 2.80 -6.92
CA LYS A 50 5.85 1.34 -6.96
C LYS A 50 6.24 0.85 -8.35
N VAL A 51 5.55 1.33 -9.40
CA VAL A 51 5.90 1.03 -10.79
C VAL A 51 7.26 1.59 -11.17
N MET A 52 7.58 2.84 -10.80
CA MET A 52 8.90 3.43 -11.03
C MET A 52 10.01 2.56 -10.42
N TYR A 53 9.82 2.04 -9.20
CA TYR A 53 10.78 1.12 -8.59
C TYR A 53 10.95 -0.17 -9.40
N GLN A 54 9.85 -0.73 -9.91
CA GLN A 54 9.89 -1.96 -10.72
C GLN A 54 10.54 -1.77 -12.10
N THR A 55 10.41 -0.59 -12.71
CA THR A 55 10.83 -0.38 -14.12
C THR A 55 12.12 0.41 -14.29
N CYS A 56 12.36 1.39 -13.41
CA CYS A 56 13.46 2.34 -13.56
C CYS A 56 14.60 2.04 -12.59
N CYS A 57 14.31 1.32 -11.50
CA CYS A 57 15.25 1.11 -10.41
C CYS A 57 15.75 -0.34 -10.37
N ASN A 58 16.06 -0.91 -11.55
CA ASN A 58 16.52 -2.30 -11.71
C ASN A 58 17.86 -2.58 -10.99
N ASN A 59 18.58 -1.53 -10.64
CA ASN A 59 19.86 -1.58 -9.94
C ASN A 59 19.72 -1.51 -8.41
N LEU A 60 18.49 -1.36 -7.88
CA LEU A 60 18.28 -1.39 -6.43
C LEU A 60 18.62 -2.76 -5.90
N GLN A 61 19.52 -2.79 -4.92
CA GLN A 61 19.90 -4.03 -4.27
C GLN A 61 18.91 -4.33 -3.15
N TYR A 62 18.28 -5.51 -3.22
CA TYR A 62 17.59 -6.04 -2.06
C TYR A 62 18.61 -6.20 -0.92
N PRO A 63 18.28 -5.75 0.30
CA PRO A 63 19.14 -5.98 1.44
C PRO A 63 19.38 -7.48 1.63
N SER A 64 20.62 -7.85 1.91
CA SER A 64 20.99 -9.25 2.12
C SER A 64 20.24 -9.83 3.32
N LYS A 65 19.47 -10.90 3.09
CA LYS A 65 18.77 -11.66 4.16
C LYS A 65 19.68 -12.71 4.84
N LYS A 66 21.00 -12.56 4.73
CA LYS A 66 21.97 -13.47 5.37
C LYS A 66 21.90 -13.29 6.89
N PRO A 67 21.59 -14.34 7.67
CA PRO A 67 21.49 -14.26 9.13
C PRO A 67 22.73 -13.63 9.78
N ALA A 68 22.53 -12.82 10.81
CA ALA A 68 23.64 -12.25 11.58
C ALA A 68 24.17 -13.23 12.64
N LYS A 69 25.27 -12.86 13.29
CA LYS A 69 25.79 -13.62 14.43
C LYS A 69 24.81 -13.51 15.60
N ALA A 70 24.51 -14.65 16.22
CA ALA A 70 23.66 -14.70 17.40
C ALA A 70 24.28 -13.90 18.55
N PHE A 71 23.44 -13.16 19.27
CA PHE A 71 23.81 -12.46 20.48
C PHE A 71 22.67 -12.44 21.49
N SER A 72 22.99 -12.09 22.73
CA SER A 72 22.02 -11.84 23.80
C SER A 72 21.88 -10.33 24.01
N PHE A 73 20.65 -9.86 24.19
CA PHE A 73 20.38 -8.43 24.33
C PHE A 73 21.00 -7.85 25.63
N PRO A 74 21.69 -6.70 25.57
CA PRO A 74 22.25 -6.08 26.76
C PRO A 74 21.17 -5.57 27.71
N ALA A 75 21.17 -6.06 28.95
CA ALA A 75 20.20 -5.64 29.98
C ALA A 75 20.23 -4.13 30.28
N LYS A 76 21.37 -3.47 30.04
CA LYS A 76 21.53 -2.03 30.22
C LYS A 76 20.63 -1.21 29.27
N ARG A 77 20.57 -1.59 27.99
CA ARG A 77 19.73 -0.89 26.98
C ARG A 77 18.23 -1.04 27.20
N MET A 78 17.82 -2.11 27.86
CA MET A 78 16.43 -2.30 28.26
C MET A 78 16.00 -1.24 29.29
N ARG A 79 16.93 -0.77 30.12
CA ARG A 79 16.64 0.05 31.31
C ARG A 79 16.80 1.55 31.06
N ASP A 80 17.81 1.96 30.31
CA ASP A 80 18.25 3.36 30.40
C ASP A 80 17.40 4.31 29.52
N ASP A 81 17.11 3.96 28.25
CA ASP A 81 16.41 4.89 27.34
C ASP A 81 14.90 4.65 27.23
N LYS A 82 14.47 3.39 27.33
CA LYS A 82 13.06 3.00 27.07
C LYS A 82 12.17 3.17 28.29
N VAL A 83 12.69 2.84 29.48
CA VAL A 83 11.96 3.04 30.75
C VAL A 83 11.73 4.53 30.99
N GLN A 84 12.74 5.37 30.73
CA GLN A 84 12.60 6.82 30.88
C GLN A 84 11.53 7.38 29.94
N GLY A 85 11.57 7.01 28.65
CA GLY A 85 10.59 7.49 27.67
C GLY A 85 9.15 7.03 27.93
N ASP A 86 8.95 5.76 28.33
CA ASP A 86 7.62 5.25 28.69
C ASP A 86 7.13 5.83 30.02
N TYR A 87 8.02 6.03 30.99
CA TYR A 87 7.68 6.67 32.26
C TYR A 87 7.20 8.11 32.05
N GLU A 88 7.93 8.91 31.27
CA GLU A 88 7.54 10.28 30.92
C GLU A 88 6.21 10.33 30.16
N ALA A 89 5.98 9.37 29.27
CA ALA A 89 4.74 9.24 28.51
C ALA A 89 3.59 8.57 29.28
N LYS A 90 3.81 8.15 30.53
CA LYS A 90 2.86 7.38 31.36
C LYS A 90 2.36 6.09 30.69
N HIS A 91 3.22 5.45 29.93
CA HIS A 91 2.94 4.17 29.31
C HIS A 91 3.31 2.99 30.22
N GLU A 92 2.64 1.85 30.02
CA GLU A 92 2.97 0.60 30.69
C GLU A 92 4.30 0.03 30.19
N PHE A 93 5.09 -0.54 31.11
CA PHE A 93 6.39 -1.16 30.78
C PHE A 93 6.48 -2.56 31.35
N HIS A 94 6.41 -3.57 30.47
CA HIS A 94 6.42 -5.00 30.82
C HIS A 94 7.26 -5.83 29.86
N MET A 95 8.13 -5.19 29.08
CA MET A 95 9.06 -5.87 28.19
C MET A 95 9.98 -6.82 28.98
N THR A 96 10.36 -7.96 28.41
CA THR A 96 11.30 -8.90 29.02
C THR A 96 12.53 -9.18 28.15
N ILE A 97 13.71 -9.38 28.77
CA ILE A 97 14.93 -9.79 28.04
C ILE A 97 14.72 -11.12 27.31
N LYS A 98 13.91 -12.02 27.90
CA LYS A 98 13.57 -13.30 27.28
C LYS A 98 12.85 -13.07 25.95
N HIS A 99 11.78 -12.27 25.96
CA HIS A 99 11.02 -11.94 24.77
C HIS A 99 11.90 -11.30 23.69
N LEU A 100 12.75 -10.34 24.06
CA LEU A 100 13.74 -9.72 23.18
C LEU A 100 14.65 -10.77 22.51
N ASN A 101 15.26 -11.66 23.28
CA ASN A 101 16.12 -12.71 22.74
C ASN A 101 15.37 -13.69 21.82
N ASP A 102 14.12 -14.04 22.16
CA ASP A 102 13.28 -14.92 21.35
C ASP A 102 12.87 -14.24 20.03
N LEU A 103 12.58 -12.94 20.07
CA LEU A 103 12.31 -12.12 18.89
C LEU A 103 13.53 -12.04 17.96
N ALA A 104 14.73 -11.83 18.52
CA ALA A 104 15.97 -11.74 17.74
C ALA A 104 16.26 -13.06 17.01
N LYS A 105 16.03 -14.20 17.69
CA LYS A 105 16.12 -15.53 17.08
C LYS A 105 15.08 -15.72 15.97
N LYS A 106 13.82 -15.35 16.23
CA LYS A 106 12.72 -15.44 15.24
C LYS A 106 13.06 -14.67 13.96
N GLN A 107 13.72 -13.52 14.10
CA GLN A 107 14.14 -12.65 12.99
C GLN A 107 15.51 -13.01 12.41
N LYS A 108 16.14 -14.10 12.85
CA LYS A 108 17.49 -14.52 12.44
C LYS A 108 18.54 -13.42 12.63
N TYR A 109 18.33 -12.59 13.66
CA TYR A 109 19.16 -11.44 14.00
C TYR A 109 19.25 -10.42 12.85
N LEU A 110 18.14 -10.23 12.13
CA LEU A 110 17.99 -9.21 11.09
C LEU A 110 17.03 -8.11 11.55
N CYS A 111 17.29 -6.88 11.11
CA CYS A 111 16.36 -5.77 11.29
C CYS A 111 15.01 -6.09 10.62
N GLY A 112 13.90 -5.85 11.30
CA GLY A 112 12.56 -6.09 10.77
C GLY A 112 12.14 -5.12 9.66
N LEU A 113 12.81 -3.97 9.55
CA LEU A 113 12.54 -2.95 8.53
C LEU A 113 13.46 -3.12 7.31
N CYS A 114 14.78 -3.05 7.52
CA CYS A 114 15.77 -3.01 6.44
C CYS A 114 16.49 -4.34 6.20
N PHE A 115 16.19 -5.40 6.95
CA PHE A 115 16.86 -6.71 6.89
C PHE A 115 18.39 -6.70 7.07
N CYS A 116 18.97 -5.58 7.50
CA CYS A 116 20.39 -5.51 7.83
C CYS A 116 20.72 -6.40 9.04
N GLN A 117 21.95 -6.91 9.06
CA GLN A 117 22.45 -7.71 10.16
C GLN A 117 22.49 -6.89 11.45
N LEU A 118 21.81 -7.38 12.48
CA LEU A 118 21.82 -6.77 13.80
C LEU A 118 23.17 -7.05 14.48
N ILE A 119 23.67 -6.04 15.17
CA ILE A 119 24.82 -6.14 16.07
C ILE A 119 24.38 -5.69 17.46
N VAL A 120 25.08 -6.16 18.50
CA VAL A 120 24.72 -5.93 19.92
C VAL A 120 24.43 -4.46 20.24
N ASP A 121 25.17 -3.56 19.59
CA ASP A 121 25.04 -2.11 19.70
C ASP A 121 25.21 -1.53 18.27
N PRO A 122 24.23 -0.79 17.69
CA PRO A 122 23.15 -0.05 18.33
C PRO A 122 21.72 -0.57 18.10
N THR A 123 21.53 -1.90 18.06
CA THR A 123 20.19 -2.47 17.89
C THR A 123 19.22 -2.09 19.01
N SER A 124 17.99 -1.70 18.66
CA SER A 124 16.90 -1.44 19.61
C SER A 124 15.61 -2.13 19.18
N ALA A 125 14.76 -2.46 20.15
CA ALA A 125 13.40 -2.89 19.89
C ALA A 125 12.49 -1.67 19.72
N ASP A 126 11.57 -1.74 18.76
CA ASP A 126 10.62 -0.67 18.50
C ASP A 126 9.16 -1.13 18.70
N ARG A 127 8.30 -0.17 19.04
CA ARG A 127 6.89 -0.42 19.32
C ARG A 127 6.12 -0.49 18.01
N VAL A 128 5.18 -1.42 17.92
CA VAL A 128 4.22 -1.47 16.82
C VAL A 128 3.26 -0.29 16.88
N ASN A 129 2.89 0.12 18.10
CA ASN A 129 1.97 1.22 18.33
C ASN A 129 2.59 2.24 19.28
N ASN A 130 2.81 3.46 18.76
CA ASN A 130 3.41 4.56 19.53
C ASN A 130 2.53 5.07 20.68
N LYS A 131 1.23 4.72 20.72
CA LYS A 131 0.31 5.06 21.82
C LYS A 131 0.41 4.10 23.02
N LEU A 132 1.09 2.98 22.85
CA LEU A 132 1.27 1.97 23.89
C LEU A 132 2.73 1.97 24.34
N GLY A 133 3.01 1.40 25.51
CA GLY A 133 4.37 1.28 26.01
C GLY A 133 5.10 0.05 25.50
N HIS A 134 6.34 -0.11 25.93
CA HIS A 134 7.14 -1.29 25.63
C HIS A 134 6.66 -2.47 26.49
N ILE A 135 5.67 -3.20 25.95
CA ILE A 135 5.17 -4.47 26.48
C ILE A 135 5.37 -5.57 25.43
N ASP A 136 5.62 -6.80 25.87
CA ASP A 136 6.01 -7.93 24.99
C ASP A 136 5.02 -8.15 23.81
N GLU A 137 3.73 -7.87 23.99
CA GLU A 137 2.71 -8.02 22.94
C GLU A 137 2.77 -6.94 21.84
N HIS A 138 3.45 -5.81 22.09
CA HIS A 138 3.50 -4.66 21.19
C HIS A 138 4.90 -4.36 20.67
N ILE A 139 5.81 -5.32 20.80
CA ILE A 139 7.17 -5.26 20.27
C ILE A 139 7.33 -6.39 19.25
N GLU A 140 7.22 -6.05 17.96
CA GLU A 140 7.29 -7.05 16.90
C GLU A 140 8.59 -6.99 16.09
N THR A 141 9.37 -5.91 16.18
CA THR A 141 10.54 -5.75 15.32
C THR A 141 11.74 -5.14 16.01
N TYR A 142 12.92 -5.68 15.65
CA TYR A 142 14.18 -5.00 15.89
C TYR A 142 14.49 -4.02 14.78
N VAL A 143 14.98 -2.84 15.17
CA VAL A 143 15.43 -1.82 14.25
C VAL A 143 16.91 -1.56 14.50
N ASN A 144 17.70 -1.56 13.43
CA ASN A 144 19.07 -1.05 13.48
C ASN A 144 18.99 0.49 13.43
N GLN A 145 19.60 1.16 14.39
CA GLN A 145 19.62 2.63 14.46
C GLN A 145 20.67 3.27 13.53
N LYS A 146 21.46 2.47 12.81
CA LYS A 146 22.43 3.00 11.85
C LYS A 146 21.79 3.21 10.49
N ASP A 147 22.05 4.38 9.91
CA ASP A 147 21.94 4.63 8.49
C ASP A 147 22.78 3.58 7.76
N ASP A 148 22.11 2.67 7.08
CA ASP A 148 22.76 1.62 6.32
C ASP A 148 23.25 2.18 4.98
N HIS A 149 24.47 1.80 4.58
CA HIS A 149 25.09 2.29 3.35
C HIS A 149 24.26 1.94 2.11
N VAL A 150 23.63 0.76 2.08
CA VAL A 150 22.76 0.37 0.96
C VAL A 150 21.48 1.20 0.96
N THR A 151 20.93 1.48 2.15
CA THR A 151 19.76 2.35 2.32
C THR A 151 20.05 3.78 1.86
N ASN A 152 21.22 4.34 2.22
CA ASN A 152 21.65 5.66 1.76
C ASN A 152 21.91 5.70 0.24
N GLN A 153 22.57 4.67 -0.31
CA GLN A 153 22.76 4.57 -1.76
C GLN A 153 21.44 4.46 -2.53
N ASN A 154 20.48 3.69 -2.00
CA ASN A 154 19.14 3.59 -2.57
C ASN A 154 18.39 4.93 -2.46
N LEU A 155 18.57 5.67 -1.35
CA LEU A 155 17.98 6.99 -1.14
C LEU A 155 18.55 8.03 -2.11
N ASP A 156 19.87 8.03 -2.34
CA ASP A 156 20.52 8.90 -3.32
C ASP A 156 20.06 8.58 -4.75
N ALA A 157 19.97 7.29 -5.09
CA ALA A 157 19.44 6.85 -6.38
C ALA A 157 17.97 7.27 -6.55
N TYR A 158 17.16 7.11 -5.50
CA TYR A 158 15.77 7.54 -5.47
C TYR A 158 15.64 9.05 -5.70
N LEU A 159 16.39 9.86 -4.94
CA LEU A 159 16.39 11.32 -5.09
C LEU A 159 16.80 11.73 -6.50
N LYS A 160 17.76 11.02 -7.12
CA LYS A 160 18.13 11.25 -8.52
C LYS A 160 16.97 10.96 -9.47
N TYR A 161 16.35 9.79 -9.39
CA TYR A 161 15.22 9.43 -10.26
C TYR A 161 14.02 10.35 -10.08
N LEU A 162 13.70 10.73 -8.84
CA LEU A 162 12.63 11.68 -8.53
C LEU A 162 12.92 13.04 -9.18
N ASN A 163 14.16 13.54 -9.05
CA ASN A 163 14.56 14.81 -9.66
C ASN A 163 14.51 14.76 -11.20
N GLU A 164 14.88 13.64 -11.82
CA GLU A 164 14.76 13.44 -13.27
C GLU A 164 13.29 13.41 -13.71
N ALA A 165 12.43 12.69 -13.00
CA ALA A 165 11.00 12.64 -13.26
C ALA A 165 10.31 14.00 -13.10
N LEU A 166 10.66 14.76 -12.06
CA LEU A 166 10.15 16.11 -11.84
C LEU A 166 10.55 17.06 -12.97
N LYS A 167 11.81 17.00 -13.43
CA LYS A 167 12.30 17.80 -14.57
C LYS A 167 11.62 17.42 -15.88
N ALA A 168 11.35 16.14 -16.11
CA ALA A 168 10.65 15.69 -17.32
C ALA A 168 9.17 16.12 -17.31
N ASN A 169 8.50 16.02 -16.16
CA ASN A 169 7.09 16.37 -16.01
C ASN A 169 6.83 17.88 -16.00
N SER A 170 7.76 18.70 -15.49
CA SER A 170 7.61 20.16 -15.55
C SER A 170 7.59 20.68 -17.00
N ILE A 171 8.30 20.02 -17.91
CA ILE A 171 8.30 20.33 -19.34
C ILE A 171 6.97 19.93 -19.99
N GLN A 172 6.36 18.81 -19.58
CA GLN A 172 5.07 18.34 -20.13
C GLN A 172 3.86 19.15 -19.65
N LEU A 173 3.88 19.68 -18.43
CA LEU A 173 2.80 20.52 -17.92
C LEU A 173 2.62 21.80 -18.75
N ILE A 174 3.73 22.38 -19.22
CA ILE A 174 3.72 23.55 -20.11
C ILE A 174 3.04 23.24 -21.45
N SER A 175 3.11 22.00 -21.94
CA SER A 175 2.51 21.60 -23.23
C SER A 175 1.05 21.14 -23.17
N ARG A 176 0.47 20.95 -21.96
CA ARG A 176 -0.86 20.34 -21.78
C ARG A 176 -1.99 21.33 -21.55
N GLU A 177 -1.69 22.62 -21.40
CA GLU A 177 -2.72 23.65 -21.22
C GLU A 177 -3.56 23.90 -22.50
N ASP A 178 -3.14 23.37 -23.66
CA ASP A 178 -3.77 23.63 -24.97
C ASP A 178 -4.71 22.52 -25.50
N ASP A 179 -4.85 21.37 -24.84
CA ASP A 179 -5.70 20.28 -25.34
C ASP A 179 -7.18 20.45 -24.93
N GLU A 180 -8.00 20.99 -25.84
CA GLU A 180 -9.46 21.07 -25.72
C GLU A 180 -10.10 19.71 -25.37
N LEU A 181 -10.92 19.70 -24.31
CA LEU A 181 -11.69 18.56 -23.83
C LEU A 181 -12.74 18.10 -24.86
N ASN A 182 -12.39 17.08 -25.66
CA ASN A 182 -13.33 16.44 -26.56
C ASN A 182 -14.30 15.52 -25.76
N GLU A 183 -15.61 15.79 -25.79
CA GLU A 183 -16.64 15.11 -24.96
C GLU A 183 -17.04 13.71 -25.47
N ASP A 184 -16.78 13.38 -26.75
CA ASP A 184 -17.21 12.12 -27.38
C ASP A 184 -16.67 10.82 -26.74
N PRO A 185 -15.39 10.75 -26.28
CA PRO A 185 -14.87 9.54 -25.64
C PRO A 185 -15.51 9.24 -24.28
N LEU A 186 -16.01 10.26 -23.59
CA LEU A 186 -16.57 10.14 -22.24
C LEU A 186 -17.93 9.50 -22.25
N LYS A 187 -18.77 9.92 -23.20
CA LYS A 187 -20.08 9.34 -23.43
C LYS A 187 -19.99 7.84 -23.70
N LYS A 188 -19.04 7.43 -24.56
CA LYS A 188 -18.79 6.00 -24.85
C LYS A 188 -18.41 5.19 -23.60
N ILE A 189 -17.63 5.76 -22.69
CA ILE A 189 -17.20 5.06 -21.46
C ILE A 189 -18.33 5.02 -20.43
N HIS A 190 -19.09 6.11 -20.31
CA HIS A 190 -20.28 6.18 -19.47
C HIS A 190 -21.27 5.09 -19.89
N ASP A 191 -21.64 5.06 -21.17
CA ASP A 191 -22.62 4.12 -21.71
C ASP A 191 -22.14 2.67 -21.55
N ALA A 192 -20.84 2.41 -21.74
CA ALA A 192 -20.26 1.08 -21.52
C ALA A 192 -20.26 0.66 -20.03
N SER A 193 -20.01 1.60 -19.12
CA SER A 193 -20.02 1.34 -17.67
C SER A 193 -21.44 1.13 -17.16
N GLU A 194 -22.39 1.93 -17.62
CA GLU A 194 -23.81 1.79 -17.29
C GLU A 194 -24.37 0.45 -17.80
N ALA A 195 -24.03 0.05 -19.03
CA ALA A 195 -24.37 -1.26 -19.57
C ALA A 195 -23.75 -2.42 -18.75
N GLY A 196 -22.51 -2.26 -18.27
CA GLY A 196 -21.85 -3.22 -17.39
C GLY A 196 -22.55 -3.35 -16.03
N PHE A 197 -22.94 -2.22 -15.44
CA PHE A 197 -23.63 -2.18 -14.15
C PHE A 197 -25.04 -2.78 -14.24
N GLN A 198 -25.78 -2.50 -15.31
CA GLN A 198 -27.09 -3.11 -15.56
C GLN A 198 -26.99 -4.63 -15.71
N LYS A 199 -26.02 -5.12 -16.49
CA LYS A 199 -25.77 -6.57 -16.63
C LYS A 199 -25.44 -7.24 -15.29
N TYR A 200 -24.63 -6.58 -14.46
CA TYR A 200 -24.31 -7.08 -13.12
C TYR A 200 -25.55 -7.12 -12.22
N GLY A 201 -26.37 -6.06 -12.22
CA GLY A 201 -27.63 -6.02 -11.48
C GLY A 201 -28.61 -7.11 -11.91
N GLU A 202 -28.72 -7.35 -13.21
CA GLU A 202 -29.54 -8.44 -13.76
C GLU A 202 -29.01 -9.82 -13.37
N ALA A 203 -27.69 -10.04 -13.44
CA ALA A 203 -27.06 -11.29 -13.01
C ALA A 203 -27.29 -11.55 -11.52
N GLN A 204 -27.18 -10.51 -10.68
CA GLN A 204 -27.42 -10.63 -9.25
C GLN A 204 -28.89 -10.89 -8.92
N LYS A 205 -29.82 -10.29 -9.68
CA LYS A 205 -31.26 -10.59 -9.56
C LYS A 205 -31.55 -12.06 -9.90
N ARG A 206 -30.99 -12.57 -11.01
CA ARG A 206 -31.12 -13.99 -11.41
C ARG A 206 -30.54 -14.93 -10.36
N TYR A 207 -29.40 -14.58 -9.77
CA TYR A 207 -28.79 -15.36 -8.69
C TYR A 207 -29.70 -15.44 -7.46
N GLU A 208 -30.27 -14.30 -7.01
CA GLU A 208 -31.18 -14.30 -5.85
C GLU A 208 -32.52 -14.99 -6.15
N GLU A 209 -33.06 -14.86 -7.37
CA GLU A 209 -34.24 -15.60 -7.83
C GLU A 209 -33.98 -17.12 -7.83
N ALA A 210 -32.84 -17.56 -8.38
CA ALA A 210 -32.43 -18.96 -8.37
C ALA A 210 -32.24 -19.49 -6.95
N LYS A 211 -31.63 -18.68 -6.07
CA LYS A 211 -31.43 -19.02 -4.65
C LYS A 211 -32.75 -19.14 -3.89
N GLN A 212 -33.74 -18.27 -4.17
CA GLN A 212 -35.09 -18.39 -3.61
C GLN A 212 -35.83 -19.62 -4.13
N ALA A 213 -35.73 -19.93 -5.43
CA ALA A 213 -36.35 -21.11 -6.04
C ALA A 213 -35.79 -22.42 -5.46
N VAL A 214 -34.51 -22.47 -5.11
CA VAL A 214 -33.88 -23.65 -4.49
C VAL A 214 -34.17 -23.76 -2.99
N LYS A 215 -34.58 -22.67 -2.32
CA LYS A 215 -34.89 -22.67 -0.87
C LYS A 215 -36.07 -23.59 -0.49
N GLY A 216 -36.89 -24.01 -1.46
CA GLY A 216 -37.97 -25.00 -1.29
C GLY A 216 -37.68 -26.42 -1.80
N SER A 217 -36.54 -26.66 -2.46
CA SER A 217 -36.20 -27.94 -3.11
C SER A 217 -34.87 -28.48 -2.59
N ASN A 218 -34.92 -29.43 -1.65
CA ASN A 218 -33.74 -30.12 -1.10
C ASN A 218 -33.20 -31.22 -2.04
N SER A 219 -33.30 -31.05 -3.36
CA SER A 219 -32.75 -32.02 -4.32
C SER A 219 -31.32 -31.66 -4.77
N LYS A 220 -30.48 -32.68 -4.97
CA LYS A 220 -29.09 -32.56 -5.43
C LYS A 220 -28.98 -31.96 -6.85
N ALA A 221 -30.02 -32.14 -7.66
CA ALA A 221 -30.15 -31.56 -8.99
C ALA A 221 -30.34 -30.02 -8.93
N ALA A 222 -31.19 -29.53 -8.02
CA ALA A 222 -31.44 -28.10 -7.84
C ALA A 222 -30.19 -27.31 -7.41
N ARG A 223 -29.32 -27.93 -6.58
CA ARG A 223 -28.05 -27.32 -6.15
C ARG A 223 -26.97 -27.30 -7.25
N SER A 224 -27.05 -28.19 -8.24
CA SER A 224 -26.10 -28.24 -9.34
C SER A 224 -26.40 -27.17 -10.41
N ALA A 225 -27.69 -26.83 -10.60
CA ALA A 225 -28.12 -25.75 -11.50
C ALA A 225 -27.61 -24.37 -11.06
N LEU A 226 -27.54 -24.10 -9.75
CA LEU A 226 -27.00 -22.86 -9.17
C LEU A 226 -25.51 -22.61 -9.43
N LYS A 227 -24.74 -23.64 -9.80
CA LYS A 227 -23.29 -23.52 -10.09
C LYS A 227 -22.98 -23.30 -11.57
N ALA A 228 -23.98 -23.42 -12.44
CA ALA A 228 -23.82 -23.36 -13.90
C ALA A 228 -24.29 -22.02 -14.52
N THR A 229 -24.86 -21.13 -13.70
CA THR A 229 -25.26 -19.74 -14.03
C THR A 229 -24.30 -18.75 -13.41
#